data_AF-A0A0M4QX35-F1
#
_entry.id   AF-A0A0M4QX35-F1
#
_cell.length_a   1.000
_cell.length_b   1.000
_cell.length_c   1.000
_cell.angle_alpha   90.00
_cell.angle_beta   90.00
_cell.angle_gamma   90.00
#
_symmetry.space_group_name_H-M   'P 1'
#
loop_
_entity.id
_entity.type
_entity.pdbx_description
1 polymer ?
#
loop_
_entity_poly.entity_id
_entity_poly.type
_entity_poly.pdbx_seq_one_letter_code
_entity_poly.pdbx_strand_id
1 'polypeptide(L)'
;MELRRTAGHGVSADTEFELDVALPGAQDAPLDLARVGDDMVVGIGFSRRVVSLPSVLRRCEATGARLEGRGSDARLVISFVPDPGTWMTS
;
A
#
# COMPACT_ATOMS: atom_id res chain seq x y z
N MET A 1 -4.55 -2.88 -10.27
CA MET A 1 -4.41 -2.59 -8.84
C MET A 1 -5.41 -3.48 -8.14
N GLU A 2 -4.97 -4.28 -7.19
CA GLU A 2 -5.81 -5.26 -6.50
C GLU A 2 -5.64 -5.10 -5.00
N LEU A 3 -6.75 -5.09 -4.26
CA LEU A 3 -6.75 -5.02 -2.80
C LEU A 3 -7.09 -6.41 -2.27
N ARG A 4 -6.23 -6.92 -1.39
CA ARG A 4 -6.39 -8.21 -0.73
C ARG A 4 -6.40 -8.02 0.78
N ARG A 5 -7.18 -8.82 1.48
CA ARG A 5 -7.08 -8.95 2.95
C ARG A 5 -6.28 -10.20 3.24
N THR A 6 -5.22 -10.07 4.04
CA THR A 6 -4.29 -11.17 4.35
C THR A 6 -4.51 -11.76 5.74
N ALA A 7 -5.08 -10.98 6.67
CA ALA A 7 -5.43 -11.45 8.01
C ALA A 7 -6.69 -10.76 8.56
N GLY A 8 -7.29 -11.35 9.60
CA GLY A 8 -8.42 -10.80 10.35
C GLY A 8 -9.80 -10.91 9.67
N HIS A 9 -10.84 -10.52 10.40
CA HIS A 9 -12.22 -10.42 9.91
C HIS A 9 -12.75 -9.00 10.10
N GLY A 10 -13.45 -8.47 9.09
CA GLY A 10 -13.97 -7.11 9.13
C GLY A 10 -12.87 -6.05 9.05
N VAL A 11 -12.90 -5.07 9.93
CA VAL A 11 -11.92 -3.97 9.99
C VAL A 11 -11.10 -3.98 11.29
N SER A 12 -11.24 -5.01 12.15
CA SER A 12 -10.58 -5.11 13.48
C SER A 12 -9.09 -4.77 13.45
N ALA A 13 -8.50 -4.32 14.55
CA ALA A 13 -7.06 -4.00 14.65
C ALA A 13 -6.15 -5.18 14.21
N ASP A 14 -6.64 -6.42 14.31
CA ASP A 14 -5.96 -7.65 13.86
C ASP A 14 -6.09 -7.92 12.35
N THR A 15 -6.69 -6.99 11.60
CA THR A 15 -6.89 -7.12 10.15
C THR A 15 -5.65 -6.63 9.42
N GLU A 16 -5.22 -7.35 8.40
CA GLU A 16 -4.12 -6.91 7.54
C GLU A 16 -4.61 -6.83 6.09
N PHE A 17 -4.18 -5.79 5.39
CA PHE A 17 -4.51 -5.58 3.99
C PHE A 17 -3.24 -5.45 3.16
N GLU A 18 -3.28 -5.96 1.94
CA GLU A 18 -2.25 -5.79 0.93
C GLU A 18 -2.82 -5.11 -0.31
N LEU A 19 -2.13 -4.10 -0.81
CA LEU A 19 -2.46 -3.45 -2.08
C LEU A 19 -1.40 -3.78 -3.12
N ASP A 20 -1.82 -4.46 -4.18
CA ASP A 20 -0.99 -4.82 -5.31
C ASP A 20 -1.09 -3.76 -6.40
N VAL A 21 0.04 -3.13 -6.72
CA VAL A 21 0.16 -2.10 -7.75
C VAL A 21 1.14 -2.58 -8.82
N ALA A 22 0.68 -2.70 -10.07
CA ALA A 22 1.57 -3.03 -11.18
C ALA A 22 2.55 -1.87 -11.43
N LEU A 23 3.85 -2.15 -11.32
CA LEU A 23 4.95 -1.20 -11.50
C LEU A 23 5.95 -1.72 -12.53
N PRO A 24 5.55 -1.81 -13.82
CA PRO A 24 6.45 -2.28 -14.85
C PRO A 24 7.68 -1.36 -14.92
N GLY A 25 8.87 -1.93 -14.98
CA GLY A 25 10.12 -1.15 -15.06
C GLY A 25 10.69 -0.69 -13.72
N ALA A 26 10.09 -1.05 -12.58
CA ALA A 26 10.59 -0.69 -11.26
C ALA A 26 11.79 -1.53 -10.78
N GLN A 27 12.25 -2.51 -11.58
CA GLN A 27 13.39 -3.34 -11.21
C GLN A 27 14.63 -2.47 -10.94
N ASP A 28 15.23 -2.69 -9.76
CA ASP A 28 16.48 -2.05 -9.30
C ASP A 28 16.44 -0.53 -9.11
N ALA A 29 15.25 0.08 -9.17
CA ALA A 29 15.07 1.49 -8.84
C ALA A 29 14.89 1.67 -7.31
N PRO A 30 15.43 2.75 -6.72
CA PRO A 30 15.10 3.13 -5.35
C PRO A 30 13.58 3.33 -5.23
N LEU A 31 12.97 2.64 -4.27
CA LEU A 31 11.56 2.76 -3.99
C LEU A 31 11.33 3.66 -2.78
N ASP A 32 10.44 4.63 -2.93
CA ASP A 32 10.00 5.50 -1.84
C ASP A 32 8.48 5.48 -1.74
N LEU A 33 7.97 5.68 -0.53
CA LEU A 33 6.56 5.59 -0.23
C LEU A 33 6.15 6.73 0.69
N ALA A 34 5.24 7.56 0.21
CA ALA A 34 4.67 8.65 0.97
C ALA A 34 3.15 8.64 0.87
N ARG A 35 2.48 8.81 2.01
CA ARG A 35 1.03 9.02 2.04
C ARG A 35 0.73 10.52 1.93
N VAL A 36 -0.21 10.87 1.06
CA VAL A 36 -0.69 12.24 0.88
C VAL A 36 -2.23 12.21 0.91
N GLY A 37 -2.80 12.47 2.09
CA GLY A 37 -4.24 12.36 2.30
C GLY A 37 -4.77 10.95 2.00
N ASP A 38 -5.64 10.86 1.00
CA ASP A 38 -6.26 9.62 0.53
C ASP A 38 -5.49 8.92 -0.59
N ASP A 39 -4.32 9.44 -0.95
CA ASP A 39 -3.46 8.88 -2.00
C ASP A 39 -2.16 8.33 -1.43
N MET A 40 -1.65 7.29 -2.07
CA MET A 40 -0.31 6.76 -1.87
C MET A 40 0.58 7.19 -3.04
N VAL A 41 1.63 7.94 -2.73
CA VAL A 41 2.67 8.32 -3.69
C VAL A 41 3.78 7.28 -3.62
N VAL A 42 4.01 6.63 -4.76
CA VAL A 42 5.06 5.63 -4.96
C VAL A 42 6.16 6.25 -5.81
N GLY A 43 7.31 6.50 -5.20
CA GLY A 43 8.54 6.91 -5.89
C GLY A 43 9.28 5.71 -6.44
N ILE A 44 9.70 5.77 -7.71
CA ILE A 44 10.45 4.72 -8.43
C ILE A 44 11.59 5.43 -9.16
N GLY A 45 12.75 5.56 -8.51
CA GLY A 45 13.85 6.37 -9.01
C GLY A 45 13.41 7.81 -9.28
N PHE A 46 13.40 8.23 -10.55
CA PHE A 46 12.99 9.58 -10.97
C PHE A 46 11.50 9.72 -11.28
N SER A 47 10.77 8.61 -11.29
CA SER A 47 9.33 8.60 -11.57
C SER A 47 8.53 8.56 -10.28
N ARG A 48 7.36 9.19 -10.29
CA ARG A 48 6.38 9.08 -9.20
C ARG A 48 5.06 8.61 -9.75
N ARG A 49 4.42 7.72 -9.02
CA ARG A 49 3.09 7.22 -9.32
C ARG A 49 2.18 7.50 -8.15
N VAL A 50 1.07 8.18 -8.42
CA VAL A 50 0.02 8.42 -7.43
C VAL A 50 -1.01 7.30 -7.56
N VAL A 51 -1.37 6.72 -6.43
CA VAL A 51 -2.32 5.61 -6.32
C VAL A 51 -3.39 5.98 -5.32
N SER A 52 -4.61 6.20 -5.80
CA SER A 52 -5.72 6.52 -4.91
C SER A 52 -6.12 5.33 -4.07
N LEU A 53 -6.18 5.54 -2.76
CA LEU A 53 -6.45 4.48 -1.81
C LEU A 53 -7.96 4.21 -1.73
N PRO A 54 -8.36 2.93 -1.83
CA PRO A 54 -9.71 2.50 -1.49
C PRO A 54 -10.09 2.96 -0.07
N SER A 55 -11.37 3.24 0.16
CA SER A 55 -11.85 3.86 1.40
C SER A 55 -11.47 3.11 2.69
N VAL A 56 -11.29 1.79 2.63
CA VAL A 56 -10.81 0.98 3.77
C VAL A 56 -9.37 1.31 4.15
N LEU A 57 -8.50 1.52 3.16
CA LEU A 57 -7.09 1.85 3.37
C LEU A 57 -6.87 3.31 3.81
N ARG A 58 -7.89 4.17 3.69
CA ARG A 58 -7.82 5.56 4.21
C ARG A 58 -7.72 5.60 5.74
N ARG A 59 -8.19 4.54 6.42
CA ARG A 59 -8.10 4.37 7.89
C ARG A 59 -7.01 3.37 8.30
N CYS A 60 -6.15 2.97 7.37
CA CYS A 60 -5.06 2.04 7.63
C CYS A 60 -3.72 2.77 7.46
N GLU A 61 -2.74 2.42 8.28
CA GLU A 61 -1.35 2.85 8.13
C GLU A 61 -0.59 1.85 7.23
N ALA A 62 0.29 2.37 6.37
CA ALA A 62 1.18 1.53 5.58
C ALA A 62 2.37 1.10 6.46
N THR A 63 2.53 -0.20 6.67
CA THR A 63 3.58 -0.74 7.56
C THR A 63 4.82 -1.21 6.81
N GLY A 64 4.69 -1.43 5.50
CA GLY A 64 5.81 -1.85 4.67
C GLY A 64 5.39 -2.01 3.22
N ALA A 65 6.38 -2.26 2.37
CA ALA A 65 6.13 -2.67 1.00
C ALA A 65 7.26 -3.52 0.45
N ARG A 66 6.94 -4.38 -0.51
CA ARG A 66 7.91 -5.18 -1.23
C ARG A 66 7.63 -5.19 -2.73
N LEU A 67 8.70 -5.19 -3.51
CA LEU A 67 8.62 -5.37 -4.95
C LEU A 67 8.71 -6.87 -5.28
N GLU A 68 7.69 -7.38 -5.96
CA GLU A 68 7.58 -8.74 -6.46
C GLU A 68 7.70 -8.77 -7.99
N GLY A 69 8.20 -9.88 -8.52
CA GLY A 69 8.38 -10.04 -9.97
C GLY A 69 9.52 -9.18 -10.53
N ARG A 70 9.66 -9.15 -11.86
CA ARG A 70 10.69 -8.36 -12.56
C ARG A 70 10.17 -7.86 -13.91
N GLY A 71 10.79 -6.79 -14.42
CA GLY A 71 10.50 -6.28 -15.75
C GLY A 71 9.03 -5.84 -15.90
N SER A 72 8.35 -6.40 -16.89
CA SER A 72 6.95 -6.09 -17.20
C SER A 72 5.96 -6.64 -16.17
N ASP A 73 6.35 -7.68 -15.43
CA ASP A 73 5.51 -8.34 -14.42
C ASP A 73 5.76 -7.83 -13.01
N ALA A 74 6.60 -6.79 -12.86
CA ALA A 74 6.91 -6.21 -11.57
C ALA A 74 5.67 -5.60 -10.90
N ARG A 75 5.47 -5.94 -9.63
CA ARG A 75 4.35 -5.49 -8.80
C ARG A 75 4.85 -5.03 -7.45
N LEU A 76 4.35 -3.90 -6.99
CA LEU A 76 4.56 -3.47 -5.62
C LEU A 76 3.39 -3.95 -4.77
N VAL A 77 3.72 -4.67 -3.70
CA VAL A 77 2.78 -5.09 -2.66
C VAL A 77 3.01 -4.18 -1.47
N ILE A 78 1.99 -3.41 -1.08
CA ILE A 78 2.04 -2.52 0.08
C ILE A 78 1.18 -3.11 1.18
N SER A 79 1.76 -3.33 2.35
CA SER A 79 1.07 -3.87 3.53
C SER A 79 0.49 -2.74 4.36
N PHE A 80 -0.73 -2.94 4.85
CA PHE A 80 -1.48 -2.00 5.65
C PHE A 80 -2.09 -2.68 6.86
N VAL A 81 -2.09 -1.96 7.98
CA VAL A 81 -2.81 -2.34 9.20
C VAL A 81 -3.78 -1.21 9.59
N PRO A 82 -4.98 -1.50 10.11
CA PRO A 82 -5.86 -0.49 10.68
C PRO A 82 -5.11 0.37 11.69
N ASP A 83 -5.23 1.69 11.56
CA ASP A 83 -4.61 2.61 12.49
C ASP A 83 -5.36 2.55 13.84
N PRO A 84 -4.73 2.09 14.93
CA PRO A 84 -5.41 2.00 16.23
C PRO A 84 -5.77 3.39 16.78
N GLY A 85 -5.10 4.46 16.31
CA GLY A 85 -5.39 5.85 16.68
C GLY A 85 -6.72 6.39 16.14
N THR A 86 -7.19 5.89 14.99
CA THR A 86 -8.48 6.28 14.41
C THR A 86 -9.68 5.68 15.13
N TRP A 87 -9.49 4.70 16.00
CA TRP A 87 -10.57 3.96 16.67
C TRP A 87 -10.66 4.11 18.18
N MET A 88 -9.91 5.03 18.78
CA MET A 88 -10.15 5.46 20.16
C MET A 88 -10.25 6.98 20.22
N THR A 89 -11.30 7.53 19.65
CA THR A 89 -11.84 8.81 20.12
C THR A 89 -13.36 8.75 20.07
N SER A 90 -13.95 8.04 21.02
CA SER A 90 -15.26 8.37 21.59
C SER A 90 -15.35 7.88 23.01
#